data_AF-A0AA35IR46-F1
#
_entry.id   AF-A0AA35IR46-F1
#
_cell.length_a   1.000
_cell.length_b   1.000
_cell.length_c   1.000
_cell.angle_alpha   90.00
_cell.angle_beta   90.00
_cell.angle_gamma   90.00
#
_symmetry.space_group_name_H-M   'P 1'
#
loop_
_entity.id
_entity.type
_entity.pdbx_description
1 polymer ?
#
loop_
_entity_poly.entity_id
_entity_poly.type
_entity_poly.pdbx_seq_one_letter_code
_entity_poly.pdbx_strand_id
1 'polypeptide(L)'
;MDEIITDTIIITSSKCDIVHNDNVGKIQAWLCKRILMKFQINENDPIQLIILKRLKRILLICPNHDISRHIMNASHTSEVEKFNFNYSLQDGHKNIAKQYLKVPESEKMFLISPPASPPPEFDFTKCEDAPQRHVQSCIQQEQQQRMKANHLLPKGPDKESNGTFTLLKSKAGAITIDRCPTNDADGQIRLADHVKTAFPPKSIFDSDNSDEEDETM
;
A
#
# COMPACT_ATOMS: atom_id res chain seq x y z
N MET A 1 6.13 -9.98 25.70
CA MET A 1 5.16 -9.67 24.64
C MET A 1 3.82 -9.64 25.32
N ASP A 2 3.13 -8.51 25.30
CA ASP A 2 1.81 -8.40 25.92
C ASP A 2 0.83 -9.30 25.18
N GLU A 3 0.10 -10.13 25.93
CA GLU A 3 -0.90 -11.02 25.36
C GLU A 3 -2.07 -10.17 24.87
N ILE A 4 -2.31 -10.16 23.56
CA ILE A 4 -3.42 -9.41 22.96
C ILE A 4 -4.71 -10.13 23.34
N ILE A 5 -5.43 -9.57 24.31
CA ILE A 5 -6.73 -10.06 24.76
C ILE A 5 -7.81 -9.33 23.98
N THR A 6 -8.67 -10.09 23.31
CA THR A 6 -9.84 -9.58 22.60
C THR A 6 -11.13 -10.17 23.16
N ASP A 7 -12.27 -9.55 22.85
CA ASP A 7 -13.62 -10.05 23.19
C ASP A 7 -13.99 -11.36 22.45
N THR A 8 -13.27 -11.70 21.39
CA THR A 8 -13.65 -12.74 20.44
C THR A 8 -12.62 -13.87 20.42
N ILE A 9 -13.10 -15.09 20.59
CA ILE A 9 -12.29 -16.30 20.61
C ILE A 9 -12.65 -17.18 19.41
N ILE A 10 -11.63 -17.65 18.71
CA ILE A 10 -11.74 -18.62 17.62
C ILE A 10 -11.42 -19.99 18.19
N ILE A 11 -12.40 -20.90 18.09
CA ILE A 11 -12.25 -22.30 18.48
C ILE A 11 -12.05 -23.14 17.21
N THR A 12 -11.01 -23.96 17.22
CA THR A 12 -10.64 -24.86 16.12
C THR A 12 -10.28 -26.23 16.66
N SER A 13 -10.17 -27.24 15.80
CA SER A 13 -9.64 -28.54 16.21
C SER A 13 -8.89 -29.19 15.04
N SER A 14 -7.75 -29.79 15.33
CA SER A 14 -7.03 -30.66 14.40
C SER A 14 -7.44 -32.13 14.55
N LYS A 15 -8.12 -32.49 15.64
CA LYS A 15 -8.41 -33.88 16.02
C LYS A 15 -9.84 -34.32 15.67
N CYS A 16 -10.77 -33.39 15.54
CA CYS A 16 -12.17 -33.71 15.28
C CYS A 16 -12.89 -32.59 14.51
N ASP A 17 -14.04 -32.91 13.91
CA ASP A 17 -14.90 -31.89 13.32
C ASP A 17 -15.62 -31.10 14.41
N ILE A 18 -15.14 -29.88 14.66
CA ILE A 18 -15.66 -29.02 15.72
C ILE A 18 -17.12 -28.59 15.48
N VAL A 19 -17.57 -28.62 14.23
CA VAL A 19 -18.90 -28.16 13.83
C VAL A 19 -19.97 -29.25 14.02
N HIS A 20 -19.55 -30.49 14.27
CA HIS A 20 -20.47 -31.57 14.57
C HIS A 20 -21.29 -31.28 15.84
N ASN A 21 -22.59 -31.56 15.82
CA ASN A 21 -23.53 -31.22 16.91
C ASN A 21 -23.05 -31.70 18.28
N ASP A 22 -22.47 -32.90 18.37
CA ASP A 22 -21.94 -33.44 19.63
C ASP A 22 -20.78 -32.60 20.22
N ASN A 23 -19.93 -32.04 19.36
CA ASN A 23 -18.80 -31.22 19.80
C ASN A 23 -19.25 -29.80 20.16
N VAL A 24 -20.20 -29.24 19.40
CA VAL A 24 -20.87 -27.98 19.73
C VAL A 24 -21.57 -28.10 21.10
N GLY A 25 -22.32 -29.18 21.32
CA GLY A 25 -23.00 -29.45 22.59
C GLY A 25 -22.03 -29.59 23.76
N LYS A 26 -20.87 -30.22 23.57
CA LYS A 26 -19.80 -30.28 24.59
C LYS A 26 -19.25 -28.90 24.94
N ILE A 27 -19.01 -28.05 23.94
CA ILE A 27 -18.54 -26.68 24.15
C ILE A 27 -19.60 -25.87 24.90
N GLN A 28 -20.88 -25.98 24.52
CA GLN A 28 -21.98 -25.31 25.21
C GLN A 28 -22.10 -25.76 26.67
N ALA A 29 -22.12 -27.08 26.93
CA ALA A 29 -22.20 -27.61 28.29
C ALA A 29 -21.02 -27.15 29.16
N TRP A 30 -19.82 -27.13 28.57
CA TRP A 30 -18.62 -26.63 29.23
C TRP A 30 -18.70 -25.13 29.54
N LEU A 31 -19.14 -24.29 28.59
CA LEU A 31 -19.37 -22.86 28.81
C LEU A 31 -20.40 -22.61 29.91
N CYS A 32 -21.52 -23.34 29.89
CA CYS A 32 -22.53 -23.26 30.94
C CYS A 32 -21.96 -23.58 32.32
N LYS A 33 -21.20 -24.67 32.43
CA LYS A 33 -20.64 -25.14 33.70
C LYS A 33 -19.55 -24.21 34.24
N ARG A 34 -18.68 -23.67 33.38
CA ARG A 34 -17.46 -22.96 33.80
C ARG A 34 -17.61 -21.45 33.84
N ILE A 35 -18.44 -20.88 32.95
CA ILE A 35 -18.54 -19.44 32.74
C ILE A 35 -19.87 -18.91 33.26
N LEU A 36 -21.00 -19.49 32.83
CA LEU A 36 -22.33 -18.98 33.21
C LEU A 36 -22.62 -19.14 34.71
N MET A 37 -21.94 -20.05 35.40
CA MET A 37 -22.03 -20.19 36.86
C MET A 37 -21.22 -19.13 37.63
N LYS A 38 -20.29 -18.42 36.98
CA LYS A 38 -19.38 -17.46 37.61
C LYS A 38 -19.68 -16.01 37.24
N PHE A 39 -20.24 -15.78 36.06
CA PHE A 39 -20.53 -14.44 35.56
C PHE A 39 -22.03 -14.28 35.35
N GLN A 40 -22.54 -13.13 35.77
CA GLN A 40 -23.89 -12.71 35.41
C GLN A 40 -23.84 -12.09 34.01
N ILE A 41 -24.57 -12.68 33.07
CA ILE A 41 -24.61 -12.24 31.67
C ILE A 41 -25.96 -11.59 31.42
N ASN A 42 -25.92 -10.39 30.85
CA ASN A 42 -27.12 -9.62 30.54
C ASN A 42 -27.75 -10.08 29.23
N GLU A 43 -29.07 -10.02 29.14
CA GLU A 43 -29.79 -10.39 27.91
C GLU A 43 -29.45 -9.46 26.73
N ASN A 44 -29.10 -8.21 27.01
CA ASN A 44 -28.74 -7.22 26.00
C ASN A 44 -27.36 -7.46 25.39
N ASP A 45 -26.49 -8.22 26.06
CA ASP A 45 -25.12 -8.49 25.62
C ASP A 45 -24.72 -9.94 25.96
N PRO A 46 -25.28 -10.92 25.24
CA PRO A 46 -25.06 -12.33 25.51
C PRO A 46 -23.72 -12.81 24.97
N ILE A 47 -23.23 -13.94 25.51
CA ILE A 47 -22.17 -14.70 24.84
C ILE A 47 -22.75 -15.32 23.57
N GLN A 48 -22.14 -15.02 22.42
CA GLN A 48 -22.60 -15.52 21.13
C GLN A 48 -21.69 -16.64 20.64
N LEU A 49 -22.29 -17.78 20.31
CA LEU A 49 -21.60 -18.94 19.74
C LEU A 49 -21.99 -19.08 18.26
N ILE A 50 -21.11 -18.64 17.37
CA ILE A 50 -21.34 -18.61 15.92
C ILE A 50 -20.61 -19.78 15.26
N ILE A 51 -21.37 -20.67 14.60
CA ILE A 51 -20.85 -21.89 13.99
C ILE A 51 -20.58 -21.66 12.51
N LEU A 52 -19.30 -21.69 12.10
CA LEU A 52 -18.88 -21.48 10.71
C LEU A 52 -18.61 -22.82 10.02
N LYS A 53 -19.69 -23.50 9.59
CA LYS A 53 -19.63 -24.87 9.03
C LYS A 53 -18.60 -25.04 7.91
N ARG A 54 -18.57 -24.11 6.95
CA ARG A 54 -17.66 -24.18 5.79
C ARG A 54 -16.20 -23.97 6.18
N LEU A 55 -15.94 -23.19 7.21
CA LEU A 55 -14.58 -22.89 7.66
C LEU A 55 -14.07 -23.90 8.69
N LYS A 56 -14.94 -24.78 9.20
CA LYS A 56 -14.66 -25.72 10.31
C LYS A 56 -14.15 -24.99 11.56
N ARG A 57 -14.79 -23.87 11.89
CA ARG A 57 -14.44 -23.01 13.04
C ARG A 57 -15.70 -22.61 13.80
N ILE A 58 -15.53 -22.31 15.08
CA ILE A 58 -16.54 -21.67 15.90
C ILE A 58 -15.98 -20.34 16.38
N LEU A 59 -16.76 -19.28 16.23
CA LEU A 59 -16.51 -17.97 16.82
C LEU A 59 -17.29 -17.86 18.13
N LEU A 60 -16.62 -17.41 19.16
CA LEU A 60 -17.21 -17.13 20.47
C LEU A 60 -17.00 -15.65 20.77
N ILE A 61 -18.07 -14.87 20.71
CA ILE A 61 -18.05 -13.43 21.02
C ILE A 61 -18.52 -13.26 22.46
N CYS A 62 -17.68 -12.63 23.27
CA CYS A 62 -17.94 -12.38 24.68
C CYS A 62 -18.33 -10.91 24.88
N PRO A 63 -19.16 -10.59 25.88
CA PRO A 63 -19.56 -9.20 26.14
C PRO A 63 -18.43 -8.34 26.73
N ASN A 64 -17.43 -8.96 27.37
CA ASN A 64 -16.27 -8.27 27.94
C ASN A 64 -15.00 -9.13 27.82
N HIS A 65 -13.85 -8.46 27.75
CA HIS A 65 -12.51 -9.03 27.74
C HIS A 65 -12.19 -9.87 28.99
N ASP A 66 -12.80 -9.57 30.13
CA ASP A 66 -12.57 -10.37 31.34
C ASP A 66 -13.17 -11.78 31.21
N ILE A 67 -14.32 -11.88 30.53
CA ILE A 67 -14.97 -13.17 30.27
C ILE A 67 -14.15 -13.96 29.25
N SER A 68 -13.69 -13.32 28.16
CA SER A 68 -12.84 -14.00 27.17
C SER A 68 -11.52 -14.45 27.78
N ARG A 69 -10.90 -13.65 28.65
CA ARG A 69 -9.73 -14.05 29.45
C ARG A 69 -10.01 -15.27 30.31
N HIS A 70 -11.14 -15.30 31.00
CA HIS A 70 -11.52 -16.45 31.81
C HIS A 70 -11.78 -17.71 30.99
N ILE A 71 -12.39 -17.58 29.81
CA ILE A 71 -12.60 -18.68 28.87
C ILE A 71 -11.24 -19.21 28.39
N MET A 72 -10.32 -18.34 28.01
CA MET A 72 -8.99 -18.73 27.55
C MET A 72 -8.24 -19.50 28.65
N ASN A 73 -8.24 -18.99 29.88
CA ASN A 73 -7.61 -19.67 31.01
C ASN A 73 -8.27 -21.03 31.32
N ALA A 74 -9.60 -21.12 31.21
CA ALA A 74 -10.33 -22.36 31.44
C ALA A 74 -10.18 -23.36 30.28
N SER A 75 -9.76 -22.91 29.09
CA SER A 75 -9.63 -23.74 27.90
C SER A 75 -8.57 -24.83 28.02
N HIS A 76 -7.62 -24.66 28.95
CA HIS A 76 -6.59 -25.66 29.27
C HIS A 76 -7.11 -26.85 30.10
N THR A 77 -8.41 -26.91 30.37
CA THR A 77 -9.02 -28.04 31.10
C THR A 77 -9.22 -29.27 30.20
N SER A 78 -9.06 -30.47 30.76
CA SER A 78 -9.17 -31.75 30.03
C SER A 78 -10.52 -31.97 29.33
N GLU A 79 -11.59 -31.28 29.76
CA GLU A 79 -12.92 -31.38 29.15
C GLU A 79 -12.93 -30.91 27.68
N VAL A 80 -12.07 -29.94 27.33
CA VAL A 80 -12.00 -29.29 26.01
C VAL A 80 -10.62 -29.33 25.36
N GLU A 81 -9.68 -30.14 25.89
CA GLU A 81 -8.29 -30.25 25.43
C GLU A 81 -8.11 -30.61 23.94
N LYS A 82 -9.14 -31.20 23.34
CA LYS A 82 -9.19 -31.53 21.91
C LYS A 82 -9.51 -30.33 21.01
N PHE A 83 -9.83 -29.18 21.59
CA PHE A 83 -10.10 -27.92 20.90
C PHE A 83 -8.99 -26.92 21.19
N ASN A 84 -8.61 -26.16 20.17
CA ASN A 84 -7.65 -25.09 20.28
C ASN A 84 -8.41 -23.76 20.31
N PHE A 85 -8.19 -22.99 21.37
CA PHE A 85 -8.77 -21.67 21.57
C PHE A 85 -7.71 -20.62 21.28
N ASN A 86 -8.04 -19.62 20.48
CA ASN A 86 -7.15 -18.51 20.17
C ASN A 86 -7.95 -17.21 20.15
N TYR A 87 -7.33 -16.10 20.56
CA TYR A 87 -7.95 -14.79 20.38
C TYR A 87 -8.06 -14.43 18.89
N SER A 88 -9.09 -13.68 18.55
CA SER A 88 -9.15 -12.95 17.29
C SER A 88 -8.07 -11.87 17.25
N LEU A 89 -7.80 -11.33 16.06
CA LEU A 89 -6.91 -10.18 15.91
C LEU A 89 -7.52 -8.87 16.43
N GLN A 90 -8.85 -8.79 16.45
CA GLN A 90 -9.61 -7.56 16.72
C GLN A 90 -10.90 -7.89 17.45
N ASP A 91 -11.38 -6.94 18.25
CA ASP A 91 -12.66 -7.04 18.96
C ASP A 91 -13.83 -7.05 17.98
N GLY A 92 -14.82 -7.89 18.23
CA GLY A 92 -16.04 -8.03 17.43
C GLY A 92 -16.96 -6.83 17.54
N HIS A 93 -16.93 -6.13 18.68
CA HIS A 93 -17.75 -4.93 18.92
C HIS A 93 -17.09 -3.62 18.49
N LYS A 94 -15.81 -3.63 18.07
CA LYS A 94 -15.19 -2.43 17.53
C LYS A 94 -15.83 -2.13 16.17
N ASN A 95 -16.68 -1.11 16.18
CA ASN A 95 -17.07 -0.37 14.99
C ASN A 95 -15.78 0.29 14.46
N ILE A 96 -14.97 -0.48 13.75
CA ILE A 96 -13.83 0.02 13.02
C ILE A 96 -14.48 0.92 11.99
N ALA A 97 -14.58 2.21 12.30
CA ALA A 97 -14.77 3.25 11.32
C ALA A 97 -13.65 3.01 10.32
N LYS A 98 -13.96 2.26 9.26
CA LYS A 98 -13.00 1.84 8.27
C LYS A 98 -12.40 3.14 7.76
N GLN A 99 -11.16 3.41 8.15
CA GLN A 99 -10.41 4.52 7.61
C GLN A 99 -10.07 4.10 6.19
N TYR A 100 -11.01 4.32 5.28
CA TYR A 100 -10.79 4.11 3.88
C TYR A 100 -9.66 5.04 3.46
N LEU A 101 -8.81 4.56 2.55
CA LEU A 101 -7.82 5.41 1.91
C LEU A 101 -8.58 6.59 1.27
N LYS A 102 -8.39 7.80 1.81
CA LYS A 102 -9.00 8.99 1.22
C LYS A 102 -8.22 9.30 -0.05
N VAL A 103 -8.94 9.38 -1.17
CA VAL A 103 -8.35 9.95 -2.38
C VAL A 103 -8.10 11.43 -2.09
N PRO A 104 -6.89 11.97 -2.34
CA PRO A 104 -6.63 13.39 -2.22
C PRO A 104 -7.65 14.19 -3.05
N GLU A 105 -8.04 15.38 -2.58
CA GLU A 105 -8.96 16.26 -3.29
C GLU A 105 -8.30 16.75 -4.59
N SER A 106 -8.51 16.00 -5.68
CA SER A 106 -8.23 16.35 -7.07
C SER A 106 -6.95 17.17 -7.32
N GLU A 107 -5.77 16.56 -7.19
CA GLU A 107 -4.67 16.95 -8.06
C GLU A 107 -4.90 16.29 -9.42
N LYS A 108 -5.05 17.11 -10.47
CA LYS A 108 -5.12 16.62 -11.85
C LYS A 108 -3.78 16.02 -12.23
N MET A 109 -3.58 14.76 -11.90
CA MET A 109 -2.45 13.98 -12.36
C MET A 109 -2.76 13.53 -13.79
N PHE A 110 -2.00 14.03 -14.76
CA PHE A 110 -2.03 13.47 -16.10
C PHE A 110 -1.47 12.06 -16.03
N LEU A 111 -2.37 11.08 -16.00
CA LEU A 111 -2.00 9.69 -16.22
C LEU A 111 -1.63 9.58 -17.70
N ILE A 112 -0.36 9.76 -18.01
CA ILE A 112 0.19 9.28 -19.27
C ILE A 112 0.11 7.77 -19.15
N SER A 113 -0.80 7.14 -19.89
CA SER A 113 -0.90 5.69 -19.94
C SER A 113 0.49 5.11 -20.24
N PRO A 114 0.80 3.88 -19.78
CA PRO A 114 1.93 3.17 -20.35
C PRO A 114 1.82 3.22 -21.89
N PRO A 115 2.95 3.31 -22.61
CA PRO A 115 2.91 3.34 -24.07
C PRO A 115 2.09 2.16 -24.58
N ALA A 116 1.38 2.37 -25.69
CA ALA A 116 0.63 1.32 -26.33
C ALA A 116 1.51 0.08 -26.49
N SER A 117 0.93 -1.10 -26.27
CA SER A 117 1.60 -2.38 -26.50
C SER A 117 2.29 -2.33 -27.86
N PRO A 118 3.55 -2.80 -27.96
CA PRO A 118 4.24 -2.78 -29.24
C PRO A 118 3.41 -3.55 -30.29
N PRO A 119 3.42 -3.11 -31.56
CA PRO A 119 2.62 -3.72 -32.61
C PRO A 119 2.97 -5.20 -32.82
N PRO A 120 2.09 -6.01 -33.42
CA PRO A 120 2.32 -7.45 -33.66
C PRO A 120 3.64 -7.75 -34.41
N GLU A 121 4.09 -6.82 -35.24
CA GLU A 121 5.33 -6.91 -36.02
C GLU A 121 6.58 -6.51 -35.21
N PHE A 122 6.43 -6.12 -33.94
CA PHE A 122 7.55 -5.74 -33.09
C PHE A 122 8.40 -6.95 -32.71
N ASP A 123 9.64 -6.93 -33.16
CA ASP A 123 10.59 -8.00 -32.90
C ASP A 123 11.28 -7.80 -31.55
N PHE A 124 10.74 -8.47 -30.51
CA PHE A 124 11.31 -8.47 -29.16
C PHE A 124 12.71 -9.09 -29.07
N THR A 125 13.19 -9.76 -30.12
CA THR A 125 14.54 -10.34 -30.15
C THR A 125 15.60 -9.33 -30.57
N LYS A 126 15.19 -8.21 -31.18
CA LYS A 126 16.07 -7.07 -31.49
C LYS A 126 16.12 -6.14 -30.29
N CYS A 127 17.06 -6.41 -29.39
CA CYS A 127 17.44 -5.41 -28.39
C CYS A 127 18.03 -4.18 -29.11
N GLU A 128 17.69 -2.99 -28.63
CA GLU A 128 18.36 -1.76 -29.04
C GLU A 128 19.88 -1.90 -28.79
N ASP A 129 20.69 -1.36 -29.69
CA ASP A 129 22.13 -1.36 -29.52
C ASP A 129 22.52 -0.61 -28.24
N ALA A 130 23.60 -1.05 -27.60
CA ALA A 130 24.14 -0.33 -26.45
C ALA A 130 24.40 1.14 -26.84
N PRO A 131 24.08 2.11 -25.97
CA PRO A 131 24.22 3.52 -26.30
C PRO A 131 25.63 3.80 -26.80
N GLN A 132 25.74 4.47 -27.95
CA GLN A 132 27.04 4.80 -28.57
C GLN A 132 27.85 5.67 -27.61
N ARG A 133 28.77 5.05 -26.87
CA ARG A 133 29.60 5.72 -25.85
C ARG A 133 30.41 6.88 -26.41
N HIS A 134 30.68 6.89 -27.71
CA HIS A 134 31.49 7.92 -28.36
C HIS A 134 30.75 9.24 -28.60
N VAL A 135 29.42 9.22 -28.70
CA VAL A 135 28.61 10.44 -28.91
C VAL A 135 28.38 11.15 -27.57
N GLN A 136 28.32 10.39 -26.47
CA GLN A 136 28.17 10.93 -25.12
C GLN A 136 29.32 11.85 -24.72
N SER A 137 30.55 11.58 -25.15
CA SER A 137 31.70 12.45 -24.84
C SER A 137 31.63 13.80 -25.55
N CYS A 138 31.07 13.85 -26.76
CA CYS A 138 30.91 15.11 -27.51
C CYS A 138 29.78 15.96 -26.90
N ILE A 139 28.63 15.34 -26.61
CA ILE A 139 27.49 16.01 -25.98
C ILE A 139 27.85 16.49 -24.56
N GLN A 140 28.64 15.72 -23.80
CA GLN A 140 29.15 16.16 -22.49
C GLN A 140 30.09 17.35 -22.60
N GLN A 141 30.97 17.40 -23.61
CA GLN A 141 31.85 18.56 -23.81
C GLN A 141 31.07 19.81 -24.17
N GLU A 142 30.07 19.70 -25.05
CA GLU A 142 29.18 20.82 -25.40
C GLU A 142 28.33 21.27 -24.20
N GLN A 143 27.79 20.35 -23.41
CA GLN A 143 27.06 20.68 -22.18
C GLN A 143 27.96 21.30 -21.11
N GLN A 144 29.20 20.81 -20.94
CA GLN A 144 30.17 21.42 -20.03
C GLN A 144 30.59 22.81 -20.49
N GLN A 145 30.73 23.05 -21.80
CA GLN A 145 30.96 24.39 -22.33
C GLN A 145 29.76 25.31 -22.11
N ARG A 146 28.53 24.81 -22.30
CA ARG A 146 27.29 25.54 -21.99
C ARG A 146 27.07 25.80 -20.49
N MET A 147 27.60 24.96 -19.60
CA MET A 147 27.58 25.22 -18.15
C MET A 147 28.67 26.21 -17.71
N LYS A 148 29.81 26.25 -18.40
CA LYS A 148 30.88 27.25 -18.16
C LYS A 148 30.53 28.64 -18.68
N ALA A 149 29.77 28.72 -19.77
CA ALA A 149 29.15 29.96 -20.21
C ALA A 149 27.88 30.19 -19.38
N ASN A 150 27.92 31.07 -18.38
CA ASN A 150 26.87 31.42 -17.40
C ASN A 150 25.49 31.86 -17.99
N HIS A 151 24.92 31.17 -18.97
CA HIS A 151 23.77 31.63 -19.75
C HIS A 151 22.46 30.89 -19.48
N LEU A 152 22.40 29.89 -18.60
CA LEU A 152 21.14 29.18 -18.29
C LEU A 152 20.81 29.03 -16.81
N LEU A 153 21.60 29.59 -15.89
CA LEU A 153 21.17 29.74 -14.50
C LEU A 153 20.52 31.11 -14.35
N PRO A 154 19.23 31.21 -13.99
CA PRO A 154 18.66 32.45 -13.51
C PRO A 154 19.55 32.97 -12.37
N LYS A 155 20.00 34.22 -12.47
CA LYS A 155 20.69 34.89 -11.37
C LYS A 155 19.72 35.02 -10.21
N GLY A 156 19.83 34.11 -9.24
CA GLY A 156 19.07 34.11 -8.00
C GLY A 156 18.38 32.77 -7.76
N PRO A 157 19.03 31.79 -7.10
CA PRO A 157 18.27 30.77 -6.41
C PRO A 157 17.47 31.48 -5.30
N ASP A 158 16.15 31.31 -5.31
CA ASP A 158 15.31 31.72 -4.18
C ASP A 158 15.88 31.07 -2.92
N LYS A 159 16.38 31.89 -1.99
CA LYS A 159 17.10 31.43 -0.78
C LYS A 159 16.24 30.63 0.20
N GLU A 160 14.98 30.34 -0.14
CA GLU A 160 14.00 29.72 0.74
C GLU A 160 13.38 28.43 0.18
N SER A 161 13.71 28.00 -1.05
CA SER A 161 13.18 26.74 -1.60
C SER A 161 14.15 25.58 -1.33
N ASN A 162 13.68 24.56 -0.60
CA ASN A 162 14.36 23.30 -0.25
C ASN A 162 14.74 22.46 -1.49
N GLY A 163 15.62 22.95 -2.38
CA GLY A 163 16.13 22.17 -3.52
C GLY A 163 15.20 22.08 -4.74
N THR A 164 14.00 22.66 -4.70
CA THR A 164 13.06 22.68 -5.82
C THR A 164 13.36 23.84 -6.78
N PHE A 165 13.48 23.55 -8.09
CA PHE A 165 13.66 24.59 -9.11
C PHE A 165 12.55 24.57 -10.17
N THR A 166 12.07 25.74 -10.57
CA THR A 166 11.06 25.86 -11.64
C THR A 166 11.76 25.98 -12.99
N LEU A 167 11.58 24.98 -13.87
CA LEU A 167 12.11 24.99 -15.23
C LEU A 167 11.34 25.93 -16.15
N LEU A 168 10.02 25.89 -16.05
CA LEU A 168 9.13 26.63 -16.93
C LEU A 168 7.86 26.98 -16.18
N LYS A 169 7.43 28.24 -16.28
CA LYS A 169 6.17 28.71 -15.69
C LYS A 169 5.33 29.36 -16.78
N SER A 170 4.10 28.87 -16.95
CA SER A 170 3.13 29.39 -17.91
C SER A 170 1.78 29.63 -17.23
N LYS A 171 0.84 30.28 -17.93
CA LYS A 171 -0.53 30.48 -17.44
C LYS A 171 -1.30 29.18 -17.22
N ALA A 172 -0.94 28.11 -17.93
CA ALA A 172 -1.58 26.79 -17.82
C ALA A 172 -0.98 25.92 -16.70
N GLY A 173 0.21 26.26 -16.21
CA GLY A 173 0.90 25.48 -15.18
C GLY A 173 2.40 25.73 -15.15
N ALA A 174 3.05 25.16 -14.14
CA ALA A 174 4.50 25.25 -13.94
C ALA A 174 5.11 23.84 -13.92
N ILE A 175 6.31 23.72 -14.48
CA ILE A 175 7.16 22.53 -14.40
C ILE A 175 8.23 22.82 -13.36
N THR A 176 8.16 22.11 -12.24
CA THR A 176 9.14 22.18 -11.16
C THR A 176 9.88 20.86 -11.04
N ILE A 177 11.19 20.92 -10.80
CA ILE A 177 12.01 19.76 -10.48
C ILE A 177 12.37 19.85 -9.01
N ASP A 178 11.95 18.84 -8.27
CA ASP A 178 12.31 18.71 -6.87
C ASP A 178 13.56 17.85 -6.74
N ARG A 179 14.64 18.44 -6.21
CA ARG A 179 15.87 17.69 -5.95
C ARG A 179 15.78 17.15 -4.53
N CYS A 180 15.40 15.88 -4.38
CA CYS A 180 15.53 15.20 -3.10
C CYS A 180 16.98 15.35 -2.60
N PRO A 181 17.21 15.81 -1.35
CA PRO A 181 18.55 15.89 -0.80
C PRO A 181 19.12 14.47 -0.73
N THR A 182 20.16 14.21 -1.52
CA THR A 182 21.01 13.03 -1.30
C THR A 182 21.79 13.29 -0.03
N ASN A 183 21.46 12.57 1.04
CA ASN A 183 22.18 12.59 2.30
C ASN A 183 23.56 11.93 2.11
N ASP A 184 24.48 12.62 1.46
CA ASP A 184 25.89 12.27 1.47
C ASP A 184 26.58 13.24 2.43
N ALA A 185 26.92 12.72 3.61
CA ALA A 185 27.54 13.43 4.72
C ALA A 185 29.02 13.79 4.48
N ASP A 186 29.48 13.92 3.24
CA ASP A 186 30.85 14.32 2.97
C ASP A 186 30.92 15.24 1.75
N GLY A 187 31.56 16.40 1.94
CA GLY A 187 31.50 17.60 1.10
C GLY A 187 32.17 17.50 -0.27
N GLN A 188 31.87 16.48 -1.07
CA GLN A 188 32.15 16.48 -2.50
C GLN A 188 30.84 16.43 -3.29
N ILE A 189 30.43 17.60 -3.77
CA ILE A 189 29.39 17.75 -4.79
C ILE A 189 29.91 17.06 -6.06
N ARG A 190 29.57 15.78 -6.23
CA ARG A 190 29.63 15.16 -7.55
C ARG A 190 28.38 15.61 -8.28
N LEU A 191 28.57 16.43 -9.32
CA LEU A 191 27.53 16.65 -10.32
C LEU A 191 26.98 15.29 -10.72
N ALA A 192 25.72 15.03 -10.41
CA ALA A 192 24.97 13.98 -11.06
C ALA A 192 24.78 14.40 -12.52
N ASP A 193 25.83 14.27 -13.32
CA ASP A 193 25.89 14.67 -14.74
C ASP A 193 24.94 13.85 -15.63
N HIS A 194 24.15 12.96 -15.05
CA HIS A 194 23.15 12.16 -15.76
C HIS A 194 21.82 12.19 -15.02
N VAL A 195 21.11 13.30 -15.12
CA VAL A 195 19.65 13.27 -15.01
C VAL A 195 19.15 12.44 -16.19
N LYS A 196 18.90 11.16 -15.95
CA LYS A 196 18.17 10.31 -16.90
C LYS A 196 16.74 10.85 -16.96
N THR A 197 16.45 11.61 -18.00
CA THR A 197 15.06 11.92 -18.36
C THR A 197 14.42 10.62 -18.82
N ALA A 198 13.20 10.32 -18.34
CA ALA A 198 12.47 9.11 -18.71
C ALA A 198 12.04 9.06 -20.20
N PHE A 199 12.31 10.12 -20.96
CA PHE A 199 11.98 10.24 -22.37
C PHE A 199 13.20 10.66 -23.21
N PRO A 200 13.34 10.13 -24.44
CA PRO A 200 14.30 10.67 -25.40
C PRO A 200 13.92 12.10 -25.81
N PRO A 201 14.90 12.95 -26.18
CA PRO A 201 14.60 14.28 -26.69
C PRO A 201 13.71 14.19 -27.93
N LYS A 202 12.73 15.11 -28.04
CA LYS A 202 11.85 15.19 -29.21
C LYS A 202 12.66 15.31 -30.51
N SER A 203 12.31 14.48 -31.48
CA SER A 203 12.86 14.51 -32.83
C SER A 203 12.43 15.79 -33.55
N ILE A 204 13.36 16.46 -34.23
CA ILE A 204 13.05 17.62 -35.09
C ILE A 204 12.33 17.23 -36.40
N PHE A 205 12.15 15.93 -36.64
CA PHE A 205 11.46 15.41 -37.82
C PHE A 205 9.95 15.23 -37.59
N ASP A 206 9.47 15.28 -36.34
CA ASP A 206 8.04 15.18 -36.00
C ASP A 206 7.36 16.57 -36.10
N SER A 207 7.40 17.17 -37.29
CA SER A 207 6.59 18.35 -37.60
C SER A 207 5.22 17.86 -38.10
N ASP A 208 4.22 17.79 -37.22
CA ASP A 208 2.85 17.48 -37.60
C ASP A 208 2.24 18.66 -38.37
N ASN A 209 2.51 18.72 -39.68
CA ASN A 209 1.61 19.36 -40.64
C ASN A 209 0.38 18.46 -40.75
N SER A 210 -0.70 18.83 -40.08
CA SER A 210 -2.05 18.34 -40.41
C SER A 210 -2.98 19.54 -40.42
N ASP A 211 -3.04 20.16 -41.59
CA ASP A 211 -4.18 20.96 -42.02
C ASP A 211 -5.40 20.02 -42.06
N GLU A 212 -6.42 20.28 -41.24
CA GLU A 212 -7.75 19.72 -41.46
C GLU A 212 -8.74 20.86 -41.67
N GLU A 213 -9.29 20.85 -42.88
CA GLU A 213 -10.29 21.75 -43.43
C GLU A 213 -11.66 21.50 -42.76
N ASP A 214 -12.28 22.54 -42.22
CA ASP A 214 -13.68 22.54 -41.79
C ASP A 214 -14.60 22.62 -43.04
N GLU A 215 -15.21 21.50 -43.44
CA GLU A 215 -16.45 21.52 -44.23
C GLU A 215 -17.64 21.75 -43.28
N THR A 216 -18.25 22.94 -43.34
CA THR A 216 -19.60 23.17 -42.82
C THR A 216 -20.52 23.71 -43.92
N MET A 217 -21.72 23.12 -43.99
CA MET A 217 -22.87 23.56 -44.77
C MET A 217 -23.30 24.99 -44.47
#